data_AF-A0A7V4N5A9-F1
#
_entry.id   AF-A0A7V4N5A9-F1
#
_cell.length_a   1.000
_cell.length_b   1.000
_cell.length_c   1.000
_cell.angle_alpha   90.00
_cell.angle_beta   90.00
_cell.angle_gamma   90.00
#
_symmetry.space_group_name_H-M   'P 1'
#
loop_
_entity.id
_entity.type
_entity.pdbx_description
1 polymer ?
#
loop_
_entity_poly.entity_id
_entity_poly.type
_entity_poly.pdbx_seq_one_letter_code
_entity_poly.pdbx_strand_id
1 'polypeptide(L)'
;MSEPRIQMAAGTYLANQIRAAIFEEDDEKIVAAYRGNERLLEGLGELTEAEKERVALALERVRALADLRAAFARHSPSEIVRVYHIHADTLEPSRSFGREDRRRVLQARRAVMLADLDDALAERNIYKIDLAARRAIEEGCQLSQETHDAVQRARRTIVALEALQRALESDDDAAIVDAYQPDLLDDCAHLTAEQRQRIDLARSRMERWQPLRHALQRADERAIANLYDRALFLGFGPLSPEERARCELAVQRVEAYEHLLAALRSDDPYKILMAYDEDLLAPSQLLTPAQRRRIEEARYQVILIKACKSGDVLRIADAYRALVAAHVSVPAGVDMEAVLAASRHADLLDQFRRALEPAERNDEEVVRLGERLSQLWPDLLTDADRRQMRRARMRLGARTRL
;
A
#
# COMPACT_ATOMS: atom_id res chain seq x y z
N MET A 1 55.54 -44.55 79.36
CA MET A 1 54.36 -45.36 78.95
C MET A 1 53.02 -44.61 79.10
N SER A 2 53.00 -43.27 79.08
CA SER A 2 51.77 -42.50 79.37
C SER A 2 51.10 -41.90 78.12
N GLU A 3 51.81 -41.76 77.01
CA GLU A 3 51.30 -41.13 75.77
C GLU A 3 50.15 -41.88 75.06
N PRO A 4 50.17 -43.22 74.87
CA PRO A 4 49.10 -43.87 74.11
C PRO A 4 47.75 -43.84 74.82
N ARG A 5 47.73 -43.83 76.16
CA ARG A 5 46.50 -43.69 76.95
C ARG A 5 45.90 -42.29 76.87
N ILE A 6 46.73 -41.25 76.78
CA ILE A 6 46.29 -39.86 76.65
C ILE A 6 45.70 -39.62 75.25
N GLN A 7 46.33 -40.15 74.21
CA GLN A 7 45.83 -40.04 72.83
C GLN A 7 44.49 -40.76 72.63
N MET A 8 44.31 -41.95 73.21
CA MET A 8 43.05 -42.70 73.12
C MET A 8 41.91 -41.97 73.83
N ALA A 9 42.13 -41.46 75.04
CA ALA A 9 41.12 -40.69 75.79
C ALA A 9 40.73 -39.38 75.08
N ALA A 10 41.70 -38.70 74.47
CA ALA A 10 41.45 -37.50 73.65
C ALA A 10 40.62 -37.82 72.40
N GLY A 11 40.90 -38.95 71.73
CA GLY A 11 40.14 -39.40 70.57
C GLY A 11 38.68 -39.73 70.89
N THR A 12 38.44 -40.48 71.97
CA THR A 12 37.08 -40.79 72.43
C THR A 12 36.30 -39.52 72.81
N TYR A 13 36.97 -38.55 73.44
CA TYR A 13 36.35 -37.25 73.76
C TYR A 13 35.93 -36.48 72.50
N LEU A 14 36.81 -36.37 71.50
CA LEU A 14 36.52 -35.71 70.22
C LEU A 14 35.42 -36.43 69.43
N ALA A 15 35.43 -37.76 69.41
CA ALA A 15 34.36 -38.55 68.78
C ALA A 15 33.00 -38.29 69.44
N ASN A 16 32.95 -38.19 70.77
CA ASN A 16 31.73 -37.84 71.49
C ASN A 16 31.27 -36.41 71.23
N GLN A 17 32.19 -35.45 71.05
CA GLN A 17 31.85 -34.09 70.62
C GLN A 17 31.25 -34.07 69.21
N ILE A 18 31.82 -34.82 68.26
CA ILE A 18 31.27 -34.95 66.90
C ILE A 18 29.88 -35.57 66.94
N ARG A 19 29.67 -36.65 67.70
CA ARG A 19 28.35 -37.27 67.87
C ARG A 19 27.33 -36.31 68.46
N ALA A 20 27.70 -35.54 69.47
CA ALA A 20 26.84 -34.51 70.04
C ALA A 20 26.49 -33.45 68.99
N ALA A 21 27.46 -32.99 68.19
CA ALA A 21 27.22 -32.03 67.11
C ALA A 21 26.36 -32.60 65.96
N ILE A 22 26.55 -33.89 65.61
CA ILE A 22 25.68 -34.62 64.66
C ILE A 22 24.25 -34.68 65.18
N PHE A 23 24.07 -34.98 66.48
CA PHE A 23 22.76 -35.03 67.11
C PHE A 23 22.07 -33.65 67.12
N GLU A 24 22.84 -32.57 67.30
CA GLU A 24 22.34 -31.20 67.20
C GLU A 24 22.07 -30.74 65.76
N GLU A 25 22.56 -31.50 64.77
CA GLU A 25 22.59 -31.16 63.34
C GLU A 25 23.28 -29.81 63.07
N ASP A 26 24.36 -29.54 63.81
CA ASP A 26 25.15 -28.31 63.69
C ASP A 26 26.41 -28.57 62.85
N ASP A 27 26.27 -28.33 61.54
CA ASP A 27 27.34 -28.57 60.57
C ASP A 27 28.64 -27.81 60.93
N GLU A 28 28.54 -26.62 61.55
CA GLU A 28 29.73 -25.83 61.94
C GLU A 28 30.46 -26.48 63.13
N LYS A 29 29.73 -26.98 64.14
CA LYS A 29 30.33 -27.73 65.26
C LYS A 29 30.93 -29.06 64.83
N ILE A 30 30.27 -29.79 63.91
CA ILE A 30 30.80 -31.05 63.36
C ILE A 30 32.16 -30.79 62.68
N VAL A 31 32.22 -29.78 61.80
CA VAL A 31 33.45 -29.43 61.08
C VAL A 31 34.53 -28.90 62.02
N ALA A 32 34.19 -28.09 63.02
CA ALA A 32 35.15 -27.56 63.99
C ALA A 32 35.78 -28.65 64.86
N ALA A 33 35.00 -29.65 65.30
CA ALA A 33 35.51 -30.77 66.07
C ALA A 33 36.37 -31.75 65.23
N TYR A 34 36.02 -31.93 63.96
CA TYR A 34 36.73 -32.81 63.04
C TYR A 34 38.04 -32.20 62.50
N ARG A 35 38.03 -30.90 62.15
CA ARG A 35 39.17 -30.22 61.51
C ARG A 35 40.40 -30.19 62.42
N GLY A 36 41.53 -30.69 61.92
CA GLY A 36 42.79 -30.80 62.67
C GLY A 36 42.93 -32.08 63.50
N ASN A 37 41.87 -32.91 63.57
CA ASN A 37 41.85 -34.18 64.30
C ASN A 37 41.62 -35.39 63.36
N GLU A 38 41.69 -35.20 62.05
CA GLU A 38 41.28 -36.18 61.04
C GLU A 38 42.05 -37.49 61.19
N ARG A 39 43.39 -37.40 61.26
CA ARG A 39 44.29 -38.55 61.40
C ARG A 39 44.10 -39.32 62.71
N LEU A 40 43.75 -38.60 63.78
CA LEU A 40 43.56 -39.19 65.10
C LEU A 40 42.23 -39.96 65.17
N LEU A 41 41.16 -39.39 64.59
CA LEU A 41 39.84 -40.04 64.51
C LEU A 41 39.83 -41.23 63.55
N GLU A 42 40.53 -41.11 62.41
CA GLU A 42 40.69 -42.21 61.44
C GLU A 42 41.57 -43.34 61.98
N GLY A 43 42.70 -43.02 62.63
CA GLY A 43 43.64 -44.00 63.16
C GLY A 43 43.10 -44.80 64.34
N LEU A 44 42.15 -44.24 65.11
CA LEU A 44 41.51 -44.92 66.24
C LEU A 44 40.23 -45.67 65.83
N GLY A 45 39.70 -45.46 64.62
CA GLY A 45 38.47 -46.12 64.15
C GLY A 45 37.23 -45.76 64.95
N GLU A 46 37.20 -44.57 65.56
CA GLU A 46 36.19 -44.16 66.55
C GLU A 46 34.86 -43.72 65.91
N LEU A 47 34.81 -43.46 64.60
CA LEU A 47 33.60 -43.06 63.88
C LEU A 47 33.10 -44.20 63.00
N THR A 48 31.79 -44.45 63.07
CA THR A 48 31.06 -45.35 62.17
C THR A 48 30.98 -44.78 60.74
N GLU A 49 30.75 -45.62 59.74
CA GLU A 49 30.62 -45.16 58.34
C GLU A 49 29.47 -44.14 58.17
N ALA A 50 28.34 -44.34 58.85
CA ALA A 50 27.24 -43.38 58.83
C ALA A 50 27.63 -42.03 59.46
N GLU A 51 28.42 -42.02 60.54
CA GLU A 51 28.96 -40.79 61.13
C GLU A 51 29.97 -40.12 60.17
N LYS A 52 30.80 -40.90 59.46
CA LYS A 52 31.72 -40.36 58.45
C LYS A 52 30.99 -39.72 57.28
N GLU A 53 29.93 -40.35 56.77
CA GLU A 53 29.06 -39.76 55.73
C GLU A 53 28.43 -38.45 56.20
N ARG A 54 27.98 -38.39 57.46
CA ARG A 54 27.45 -37.15 58.05
C ARG A 54 28.51 -36.06 58.18
N VAL A 55 29.73 -36.41 58.60
CA VAL A 55 30.86 -35.48 58.64
C VAL A 55 31.22 -34.97 57.24
N ALA A 56 31.25 -35.85 56.24
CA ALA A 56 31.53 -35.47 54.84
C ALA A 56 30.46 -34.50 54.30
N LEU A 57 29.17 -34.79 54.54
CA LEU A 57 28.07 -33.89 54.16
C LEU A 57 28.15 -32.55 54.90
N ALA A 58 28.50 -32.54 56.19
CA ALA A 58 28.69 -31.31 56.95
C ALA A 58 29.86 -30.47 56.40
N LEU A 59 30.99 -31.10 56.02
CA LEU A 59 32.11 -30.43 55.36
C LEU A 59 31.70 -29.81 54.03
N GLU A 60 30.91 -30.52 53.22
CA GLU A 60 30.40 -30.02 51.93
C GLU A 60 29.48 -28.82 52.14
N ARG A 61 28.54 -28.90 53.08
CA ARG A 61 27.62 -27.82 53.44
C ARG A 61 28.34 -26.58 53.96
N VAL A 62 29.30 -26.74 54.87
CA VAL A 62 30.10 -25.62 55.40
C VAL A 62 30.91 -24.97 54.28
N ARG A 63 31.46 -25.75 53.35
CA ARG A 63 32.17 -25.21 52.17
C ARG A 63 31.22 -24.45 51.24
N ALA A 64 30.09 -25.04 50.87
CA ALA A 64 29.09 -24.40 50.02
C ALA A 64 28.58 -23.08 50.63
N LEU A 65 28.35 -23.06 51.95
CA LEU A 65 27.92 -21.86 52.66
C LEU A 65 29.02 -20.80 52.73
N ALA A 66 30.29 -21.21 52.88
CA ALA A 66 31.43 -20.29 52.82
C ALA A 66 31.58 -19.67 51.42
N ASP A 67 31.42 -20.45 50.35
CA ASP A 67 31.45 -19.96 48.97
C ASP A 67 30.30 -18.97 48.71
N LEU A 68 29.09 -19.28 49.19
CA LEU A 68 27.94 -18.37 49.11
C LEU A 68 28.18 -17.06 49.90
N ARG A 69 28.72 -17.16 51.12
CA ARG A 69 29.06 -15.99 51.95
C ARG A 69 30.18 -15.14 51.32
N ALA A 70 31.11 -15.76 50.60
CA ALA A 70 32.10 -15.04 49.82
C ALA A 70 31.46 -14.28 48.64
N ALA A 71 30.50 -14.90 47.93
CA ALA A 71 29.72 -14.24 46.90
C ALA A 71 28.89 -13.06 47.45
N PHE A 72 28.29 -13.23 48.63
CA PHE A 72 27.61 -12.17 49.36
C PHE A 72 28.51 -10.97 49.68
N ALA A 73 29.78 -11.19 50.02
CA ALA A 73 30.75 -10.13 50.31
C ALA A 73 31.16 -9.34 49.06
N ARG A 74 31.06 -9.97 47.86
CA ARG A 74 31.34 -9.31 46.58
C ARG A 74 30.19 -8.45 46.07
N HIS A 75 29.02 -8.50 46.72
CA HIS A 75 27.82 -7.73 46.36
C HIS A 75 27.38 -7.89 44.89
N SER A 76 27.67 -9.04 44.27
CA SER A 76 27.28 -9.34 42.89
C SER A 76 26.06 -10.26 42.88
N PRO A 77 24.85 -9.78 42.52
CA PRO A 77 23.65 -10.60 42.49
C PRO A 77 23.78 -11.83 41.60
N SER A 78 24.38 -11.68 40.42
CA SER A 78 24.59 -12.77 39.46
C SER A 78 25.53 -13.83 40.00
N GLU A 79 26.58 -13.43 40.72
CA GLU A 79 27.50 -14.38 41.36
C GLU A 79 26.84 -15.13 42.51
N ILE A 80 26.05 -14.45 43.33
CA ILE A 80 25.28 -15.06 44.43
C ILE A 80 24.32 -16.13 43.88
N VAL A 81 23.53 -15.78 42.85
CA VAL A 81 22.57 -16.72 42.23
C VAL A 81 23.29 -17.91 41.61
N ARG A 82 24.41 -17.68 40.92
CA ARG A 82 25.23 -18.74 40.32
C ARG A 82 25.77 -19.71 41.37
N VAL A 83 26.38 -19.21 42.44
CA VAL A 83 26.94 -20.04 43.52
C VAL A 83 25.84 -20.81 44.24
N TYR A 84 24.71 -20.17 44.52
CA TYR A 84 23.55 -20.84 45.09
C TYR A 84 23.04 -21.96 44.18
N HIS A 85 22.91 -21.74 42.87
CA HIS A 85 22.43 -22.77 41.94
C HIS A 85 23.36 -24.00 41.88
N ILE A 86 24.68 -23.80 42.00
CA ILE A 86 25.66 -24.91 42.06
C ILE A 86 25.48 -25.75 43.32
N HIS A 87 25.08 -25.15 44.44
CA HIS A 87 25.02 -25.80 45.75
C HIS A 87 23.61 -25.94 46.34
N ALA A 88 22.56 -25.75 45.54
CA ALA A 88 21.18 -25.67 46.04
C ALA A 88 20.77 -26.94 46.80
N ASP A 89 21.06 -28.11 46.24
CA ASP A 89 20.72 -29.41 46.84
C ASP A 89 21.46 -29.66 48.16
N THR A 90 22.68 -29.12 48.29
CA THR A 90 23.49 -29.23 49.51
C THR A 90 23.04 -28.24 50.58
N LEU A 91 22.71 -27.01 50.18
CA LEU A 91 22.36 -25.90 51.07
C LEU A 91 20.93 -25.95 51.60
N GLU A 92 19.94 -26.31 50.77
CA GLU A 92 18.53 -26.25 51.17
C GLU A 92 18.20 -27.08 52.42
N PRO A 93 18.73 -28.31 52.58
CA PRO A 93 18.49 -29.12 53.78
C PRO A 93 19.41 -28.77 54.97
N SER A 94 20.39 -27.87 54.81
CA SER A 94 21.29 -27.47 55.91
C SER A 94 20.59 -26.53 56.89
N ARG A 95 20.77 -26.78 58.20
CA ARG A 95 20.28 -25.87 59.26
C ARG A 95 21.06 -24.55 59.30
N SER A 96 22.32 -24.57 58.89
CA SER A 96 23.21 -23.40 58.88
C SER A 96 22.86 -22.42 57.75
N PHE A 97 22.11 -22.86 56.73
CA PHE A 97 21.52 -21.98 55.72
C PHE A 97 20.26 -21.31 56.27
N GLY A 98 20.48 -20.21 57.00
CA GLY A 98 19.46 -19.54 57.78
C GLY A 98 18.45 -18.75 56.94
N ARG A 99 17.44 -18.21 57.63
CA ARG A 99 16.43 -17.32 57.00
C ARG A 99 17.06 -16.10 56.33
N GLU A 100 18.12 -15.56 56.92
CA GLU A 100 18.81 -14.40 56.37
C GLU A 100 19.52 -14.73 55.06
N ASP A 101 20.26 -15.84 55.01
CA ASP A 101 20.95 -16.28 53.79
C ASP A 101 19.94 -16.55 52.67
N ARG A 102 18.84 -17.27 52.97
CA ARG A 102 17.72 -17.47 52.04
C ARG A 102 17.13 -16.14 51.54
N ARG A 103 16.94 -15.17 52.43
CA ARG A 103 16.44 -13.83 52.06
C ARG A 103 17.41 -13.11 51.12
N ARG A 104 18.72 -13.17 51.38
CA ARG A 104 19.75 -12.56 50.54
C ARG A 104 19.86 -13.22 49.16
N VAL A 105 19.75 -14.55 49.09
CA VAL A 105 19.66 -15.28 47.81
C VAL A 105 18.41 -14.84 47.03
N LEU A 106 17.25 -14.77 47.68
CA LEU A 106 16.02 -14.32 47.04
C LEU A 106 16.13 -12.87 46.53
N GLN A 107 16.71 -11.97 47.32
CA GLN A 107 16.97 -10.59 46.91
C GLN A 107 17.92 -10.53 45.71
N ALA A 108 19.00 -11.30 45.72
CA ALA A 108 19.93 -11.39 44.59
C ALA A 108 19.24 -11.93 43.33
N ARG A 109 18.41 -12.97 43.46
CA ARG A 109 17.63 -13.52 42.34
C ARG A 109 16.69 -12.49 41.73
N ARG A 110 15.97 -11.74 42.57
CA ARG A 110 15.10 -10.64 42.12
C ARG A 110 15.90 -9.54 41.42
N ALA A 111 17.07 -9.17 41.96
CA ALA A 111 17.92 -8.16 41.34
C ALA A 111 18.43 -8.59 39.96
N VAL A 112 18.79 -9.86 39.77
CA VAL A 112 19.17 -10.40 38.45
C VAL A 112 17.98 -10.35 37.47
N MET A 113 16.78 -10.77 37.88
CA MET A 113 15.60 -10.74 37.00
C MET A 113 15.19 -9.32 36.60
N LEU A 114 15.34 -8.35 37.50
CA LEU A 114 15.09 -6.95 37.19
C LEU A 114 16.16 -6.38 36.25
N ALA A 115 17.44 -6.73 36.43
CA ALA A 115 18.50 -6.34 35.50
C ALA A 115 18.26 -6.92 34.10
N ASP A 116 17.87 -8.20 33.99
CA ASP A 116 17.51 -8.83 32.71
C ASP A 116 16.33 -8.11 32.02
N LEU A 117 15.36 -7.62 32.79
CA LEU A 117 14.23 -6.84 32.28
C LEU A 117 14.67 -5.44 31.82
N ASP A 118 15.54 -4.77 32.58
CA ASP A 118 16.10 -3.48 32.21
C ASP A 118 16.93 -3.57 30.92
N ASP A 119 17.74 -4.62 30.77
CA ASP A 119 18.47 -4.92 29.54
C ASP A 119 17.51 -5.16 28.37
N ALA A 120 16.44 -5.94 28.57
CA ALA A 120 15.43 -6.17 27.54
C ALA A 120 14.69 -4.88 27.11
N LEU A 121 14.41 -3.99 28.06
CA LEU A 121 13.81 -2.68 27.81
C LEU A 121 14.78 -1.78 27.03
N ALA A 122 16.07 -1.79 27.38
CA ALA A 122 17.10 -1.02 26.69
C ALA A 122 17.27 -1.49 25.24
N GLU A 123 17.22 -2.80 24.99
CA GLU A 123 17.24 -3.38 23.64
C GLU A 123 15.95 -3.12 22.83
N ARG A 124 14.86 -2.68 23.48
CA ARG A 124 13.52 -2.50 22.87
C ARG A 124 12.99 -3.77 22.18
N ASN A 125 13.43 -4.94 22.61
CA ASN A 125 12.99 -6.22 22.07
C ASN A 125 11.72 -6.69 22.81
N ILE A 126 10.57 -6.57 22.16
CA ILE A 126 9.26 -6.83 22.78
C ILE A 126 9.12 -8.25 23.33
N TYR A 127 9.73 -9.26 22.68
CA TYR A 127 9.69 -10.64 23.13
C TYR A 127 10.58 -10.88 24.35
N LYS A 128 11.76 -10.26 24.40
CA LYS A 128 12.63 -10.30 25.58
C LYS A 128 11.97 -9.60 26.77
N ILE A 129 11.32 -8.46 26.54
CA ILE A 129 10.61 -7.70 27.58
C ILE A 129 9.52 -8.57 28.21
N ASP A 130 8.65 -9.19 27.41
CA ASP A 130 7.57 -10.03 27.94
C ASP A 130 8.11 -11.27 28.67
N LEU A 131 9.15 -11.93 28.15
CA LEU A 131 9.75 -13.09 28.79
C LEU A 131 10.42 -12.74 30.13
N ALA A 132 11.24 -11.68 30.17
CA ALA A 132 11.92 -11.22 31.37
C ALA A 132 10.90 -10.76 32.44
N ALA A 133 9.85 -10.06 32.02
CA ALA A 133 8.79 -9.62 32.93
C ALA A 133 7.98 -10.78 33.52
N ARG A 134 7.64 -11.80 32.72
CA ARG A 134 6.97 -13.01 33.24
C ARG A 134 7.82 -13.69 34.32
N ARG A 135 9.11 -13.91 34.05
CA ARG A 135 10.05 -14.47 35.04
C ARG A 135 10.15 -13.62 36.31
N ALA A 136 10.26 -12.30 36.18
CA ALA A 136 10.34 -11.41 37.32
C ALA A 136 9.05 -11.48 38.18
N ILE A 137 7.87 -11.50 37.55
CA ILE A 137 6.58 -11.60 38.24
C ILE A 137 6.40 -12.97 38.90
N GLU A 138 6.76 -14.06 38.23
CA GLU A 138 6.71 -15.43 38.78
C GLU A 138 7.59 -15.57 40.04
N GLU A 139 8.72 -14.86 40.09
CA GLU A 139 9.62 -14.77 41.25
C GLU A 139 9.19 -13.73 42.31
N GLY A 140 8.02 -13.14 42.14
CA GLY A 140 7.42 -12.17 43.05
C GLY A 140 8.17 -10.83 43.11
N CYS A 141 8.80 -10.41 42.02
CA CYS A 141 9.34 -9.05 41.89
C CYS A 141 8.19 -8.03 41.84
N GLN A 142 8.39 -6.87 42.47
CA GLN A 142 7.50 -5.72 42.32
C GLN A 142 8.06 -4.83 41.21
N LEU A 143 7.27 -4.60 40.17
CA LEU A 143 7.65 -3.71 39.07
C LEU A 143 7.25 -2.27 39.40
N SER A 144 8.05 -1.31 38.95
CA SER A 144 7.63 0.10 38.96
C SER A 144 6.44 0.29 38.02
N GLN A 145 5.67 1.38 38.20
CA GLN A 145 4.55 1.69 37.30
C GLN A 145 5.02 1.88 35.86
N GLU A 146 6.14 2.58 35.65
CA GLU A 146 6.72 2.81 34.31
C GLU A 146 7.14 1.50 33.64
N THR A 147 7.83 0.62 34.39
CA THR A 147 8.23 -0.71 33.92
C THR A 147 7.01 -1.56 33.59
N HIS A 148 5.98 -1.53 34.45
CA HIS A 148 4.73 -2.24 34.21
C HIS A 148 4.05 -1.77 32.92
N ASP A 149 3.95 -0.47 32.71
CA ASP A 149 3.31 0.10 31.52
C ASP A 149 4.10 -0.24 30.24
N ALA A 150 5.44 -0.24 30.31
CA ALA A 150 6.30 -0.69 29.21
C ALA A 150 6.07 -2.19 28.88
N VAL A 151 5.95 -3.05 29.89
CA VAL A 151 5.62 -4.47 29.71
C VAL A 151 4.24 -4.65 29.09
N GLN A 152 3.23 -3.91 29.55
CA GLN A 152 1.89 -3.96 28.96
C GLN A 152 1.89 -3.48 27.51
N ARG A 153 2.66 -2.44 27.19
CA ARG A 153 2.84 -1.98 25.80
C ARG A 153 3.48 -3.08 24.96
N ALA A 154 4.58 -3.69 25.42
CA ALA A 154 5.25 -4.78 24.70
C ALA A 154 4.29 -5.95 24.40
N ARG A 155 3.47 -6.37 25.38
CA ARG A 155 2.46 -7.42 25.18
C ARG A 155 1.42 -7.05 24.12
N ARG A 156 0.90 -5.81 24.15
CA ARG A 156 -0.03 -5.33 23.12
C ARG A 156 0.63 -5.29 21.75
N THR A 157 1.89 -4.86 21.67
CA THR A 157 2.67 -4.87 20.43
C THR A 157 2.86 -6.28 19.88
N ILE A 158 3.12 -7.29 20.72
CA ILE A 158 3.21 -8.70 20.28
C ILE A 158 1.89 -9.14 19.63
N VAL A 159 0.76 -8.92 20.31
CA VAL A 159 -0.56 -9.31 19.78
C VAL A 159 -0.89 -8.58 18.48
N ALA A 160 -0.59 -7.27 18.40
CA ALA A 160 -0.79 -6.47 17.19
C ALA A 160 0.11 -6.95 16.03
N LEU A 161 1.35 -7.31 16.33
CA LEU A 161 2.30 -7.84 15.35
C LEU A 161 1.84 -9.19 14.80
N GLU A 162 1.35 -10.11 15.65
CA GLU A 162 0.81 -11.40 15.22
C GLU A 162 -0.47 -11.25 14.38
N ALA A 163 -1.32 -10.27 14.69
CA ALA A 163 -2.49 -9.96 13.87
C ALA A 163 -2.08 -9.44 12.49
N LEU A 164 -1.12 -8.50 12.45
CA LEU A 164 -0.60 -7.94 11.21
C LEU A 164 0.13 -9.00 10.36
N GLN A 165 0.91 -9.89 10.97
CA GLN A 165 1.60 -10.97 10.26
C GLN A 165 0.61 -11.89 9.54
N ARG A 166 -0.48 -12.30 10.20
CA ARG A 166 -1.54 -13.08 9.56
C ARG A 166 -2.21 -12.34 8.40
N ALA A 167 -2.42 -11.03 8.54
CA ALA A 167 -2.99 -10.20 7.48
C ALA A 167 -2.03 -10.08 6.27
N LEU A 168 -0.73 -9.92 6.52
CA LEU A 168 0.31 -9.90 5.50
C LEU A 168 0.42 -11.25 4.78
N GLU A 169 0.30 -12.37 5.51
CA GLU A 169 0.28 -13.72 4.93
C GLU A 169 -0.93 -13.95 4.01
N SER A 170 -2.09 -13.38 4.33
CA SER A 170 -3.27 -13.45 3.46
C SER A 170 -3.23 -12.53 2.24
N ASP A 171 -2.28 -11.58 2.20
CA ASP A 171 -2.13 -10.54 1.17
C ASP A 171 -3.41 -9.71 0.91
N ASP A 172 -4.26 -9.55 1.94
CA ASP A 172 -5.52 -8.81 1.87
C ASP A 172 -5.31 -7.37 2.36
N ASP A 173 -5.41 -6.41 1.44
CA ASP A 173 -5.22 -4.98 1.72
C ASP A 173 -6.15 -4.46 2.82
N ALA A 174 -7.41 -4.92 2.88
CA ALA A 174 -8.33 -4.47 3.92
C ALA A 174 -7.92 -5.03 5.29
N ALA A 175 -7.57 -6.32 5.35
CA ALA A 175 -7.09 -6.94 6.58
C ALA A 175 -5.78 -6.32 7.07
N ILE A 176 -4.86 -5.97 6.17
CA ILE A 176 -3.58 -5.32 6.51
C ILE A 176 -3.84 -3.95 7.13
N VAL A 177 -4.71 -3.14 6.52
CA VAL A 177 -5.05 -1.80 7.05
C VAL A 177 -5.77 -1.88 8.39
N ASP A 178 -6.70 -2.81 8.55
CA ASP A 178 -7.45 -3.00 9.80
C ASP A 178 -6.57 -3.53 10.95
N ALA A 179 -5.61 -4.41 10.63
CA ALA A 179 -4.68 -4.97 11.62
C ALA A 179 -3.55 -3.98 12.01
N TYR A 180 -3.23 -3.01 11.15
CA TYR A 180 -2.16 -2.06 11.41
C TYR A 180 -2.53 -1.05 12.51
N GLN A 181 -1.80 -1.09 13.63
CA GLN A 181 -1.95 -0.16 14.75
C GLN A 181 -0.73 0.77 14.84
N PRO A 182 -0.80 2.00 14.29
CA PRO A 182 0.35 2.90 14.19
C PRO A 182 1.04 3.16 15.54
N ASP A 183 0.26 3.41 16.60
CA ASP A 183 0.76 3.70 17.96
C ASP A 183 1.65 2.60 18.57
N LEU A 184 1.49 1.35 18.11
CA LEU A 184 2.24 0.20 18.58
C LEU A 184 3.30 -0.29 17.61
N LEU A 185 3.08 -0.10 16.30
CA LEU A 185 3.84 -0.77 15.25
C LEU A 185 4.77 0.16 14.44
N ASP A 186 4.55 1.48 14.44
CA ASP A 186 5.39 2.42 13.68
C ASP A 186 6.88 2.25 14.03
N ASP A 187 7.22 2.17 15.33
CA ASP A 187 8.58 2.03 15.84
C ASP A 187 9.01 0.56 16.09
N CYS A 188 8.21 -0.42 15.66
CA CYS A 188 8.50 -1.83 15.95
C CYS A 188 9.70 -2.33 15.11
N ALA A 189 10.78 -2.68 15.80
CA ALA A 189 12.02 -3.18 15.17
C ALA A 189 11.83 -4.56 14.49
N HIS A 190 10.75 -5.28 14.79
CA HIS A 190 10.46 -6.59 14.22
C HIS A 190 9.76 -6.53 12.85
N LEU A 191 9.38 -5.34 12.37
CA LEU A 191 8.85 -5.16 11.02
C LEU A 191 9.98 -4.91 10.02
N THR A 192 10.04 -5.75 8.98
CA THR A 192 11.02 -5.58 7.90
C THR A 192 10.67 -4.40 6.98
N ALA A 193 11.63 -3.95 6.18
CA ALA A 193 11.39 -2.88 5.21
C ALA A 193 10.32 -3.27 4.17
N GLU A 194 10.31 -4.52 3.73
CA GLU A 194 9.35 -5.06 2.77
C GLU A 194 7.93 -5.09 3.37
N GLN A 195 7.80 -5.50 4.64
CA GLN A 195 6.51 -5.48 5.34
C GLN A 195 5.97 -4.05 5.46
N ARG A 196 6.83 -3.07 5.79
CA ARG A 196 6.46 -1.65 5.84
C ARG A 196 5.99 -1.13 4.48
N GLN A 197 6.74 -1.43 3.42
CA GLN A 197 6.33 -1.08 2.05
C GLN A 197 4.98 -1.72 1.67
N ARG A 198 4.74 -2.97 2.07
CA ARG A 198 3.48 -3.67 1.81
C ARG A 198 2.31 -3.03 2.54
N ILE A 199 2.51 -2.56 3.77
CA ILE A 199 1.51 -1.82 4.56
C ILE A 199 1.21 -0.48 3.90
N ASP A 200 2.23 0.28 3.51
CA ASP A 200 2.05 1.57 2.84
C ASP A 200 1.29 1.44 1.52
N LEU A 201 1.57 0.38 0.77
CA LEU A 201 0.83 0.03 -0.45
C LEU A 201 -0.64 -0.30 -0.15
N ALA A 202 -0.92 -1.14 0.86
CA ALA A 202 -2.28 -1.49 1.27
C ALA A 202 -3.08 -0.24 1.65
N ARG A 203 -2.49 0.63 2.48
CA ARG A 203 -3.09 1.90 2.91
C ARG A 203 -3.38 2.81 1.72
N SER A 204 -2.40 3.03 0.86
CA SER A 204 -2.55 3.88 -0.33
C SER A 204 -3.66 3.39 -1.26
N ARG A 205 -3.78 2.07 -1.44
CA ARG A 205 -4.86 1.46 -2.22
C ARG A 205 -6.22 1.67 -1.56
N MET A 206 -6.33 1.37 -0.27
CA MET A 206 -7.60 1.47 0.46
C MET A 206 -8.11 2.92 0.55
N GLU A 207 -7.21 3.89 0.74
CA GLU A 207 -7.53 5.33 0.74
C GLU A 207 -8.15 5.77 -0.60
N ARG A 208 -7.65 5.26 -1.73
CA ARG A 208 -8.17 5.59 -3.07
C ARG A 208 -9.34 4.71 -3.51
N TRP A 209 -9.44 3.49 -2.99
CA TRP A 209 -10.42 2.50 -3.44
C TRP A 209 -11.86 2.94 -3.16
N GLN A 210 -12.16 3.43 -1.95
CA GLN A 210 -13.53 3.81 -1.60
C GLN A 210 -14.06 4.96 -2.49
N PRO A 211 -13.32 6.08 -2.68
CA PRO A 211 -13.72 7.11 -3.64
C PRO A 211 -13.81 6.60 -5.07
N LEU A 212 -12.88 5.75 -5.52
CA LEU A 212 -12.87 5.21 -6.88
C LEU A 212 -14.11 4.34 -7.14
N ARG A 213 -14.48 3.49 -6.17
CA ARG A 213 -15.68 2.66 -6.25
C ARG A 213 -16.95 3.50 -6.37
N HIS A 214 -17.06 4.58 -5.60
CA HIS A 214 -18.18 5.51 -5.71
C HIS A 214 -18.20 6.23 -7.08
N ALA A 215 -17.04 6.61 -7.60
CA ALA A 215 -16.91 7.20 -8.93
C ALA A 215 -17.32 6.22 -10.05
N LEU A 216 -16.92 4.95 -9.94
CA LEU A 216 -17.32 3.85 -10.84
C LEU A 216 -18.84 3.61 -10.83
N GLN A 217 -19.48 3.65 -9.66
CA GLN A 217 -20.94 3.51 -9.52
C GLN A 217 -21.70 4.67 -10.18
N ARG A 218 -21.15 5.89 -10.11
CA ARG A 218 -21.75 7.08 -10.71
C ARG A 218 -21.36 7.31 -12.17
N ALA A 219 -20.46 6.47 -12.72
CA ALA A 219 -19.85 6.66 -14.02
C ALA A 219 -19.22 8.06 -14.20
N ASP A 220 -18.64 8.62 -13.13
CA ASP A 220 -17.97 9.92 -13.17
C ASP A 220 -16.56 9.78 -13.76
N GLU A 221 -16.45 9.96 -15.07
CA GLU A 221 -15.20 9.75 -15.83
C GLU A 221 -14.03 10.60 -15.31
N ARG A 222 -14.29 11.84 -14.86
CA ARG A 222 -13.22 12.71 -14.30
C ARG A 222 -12.74 12.21 -12.95
N ALA A 223 -13.66 11.87 -12.06
CA ALA A 223 -13.30 11.34 -10.75
C ALA A 223 -12.55 10.01 -10.89
N ILE A 224 -12.99 9.13 -11.80
CA ILE A 224 -12.32 7.87 -12.09
C ILE A 224 -10.88 8.13 -12.58
N ALA A 225 -10.69 8.98 -13.58
CA ALA A 225 -9.36 9.26 -14.14
C ALA A 225 -8.39 9.87 -13.10
N ASN A 226 -8.89 10.72 -12.21
CA ASN A 226 -8.07 11.34 -11.16
C ASN A 226 -7.67 10.38 -10.03
N LEU A 227 -8.54 9.41 -9.71
CA LEU A 227 -8.32 8.48 -8.59
C LEU A 227 -7.56 7.22 -9.02
N TYR A 228 -7.75 6.79 -10.28
CA TYR A 228 -7.17 5.58 -10.81
C TYR A 228 -5.69 5.77 -11.15
N ASP A 229 -4.83 5.05 -10.43
CA ASP A 229 -3.41 4.92 -10.73
C ASP A 229 -3.11 3.47 -11.12
N ARG A 230 -2.68 3.27 -12.37
CA ARG A 230 -2.42 1.95 -12.94
C ARG A 230 -1.35 1.18 -12.16
N ALA A 231 -0.30 1.86 -11.70
CA ALA A 231 0.78 1.22 -10.96
C ALA A 231 0.31 0.82 -9.56
N LEU A 232 -0.45 1.72 -8.90
CA LEU A 232 -0.97 1.46 -7.56
C LEU A 232 -1.93 0.26 -7.53
N PHE A 233 -2.85 0.17 -8.50
CA PHE A 233 -3.87 -0.88 -8.56
C PHE A 233 -3.43 -2.16 -9.29
N LEU A 234 -2.14 -2.28 -9.63
CA LEU A 234 -1.60 -3.50 -10.25
C LEU A 234 -1.74 -4.69 -9.29
N GLY A 235 -2.46 -5.73 -9.73
CA GLY A 235 -2.71 -6.92 -8.90
C GLY A 235 -3.71 -6.71 -7.75
N PHE A 236 -4.39 -5.56 -7.68
CA PHE A 236 -5.40 -5.32 -6.65
C PHE A 236 -6.64 -6.18 -6.90
N GLY A 237 -6.81 -7.23 -6.09
CA GLY A 237 -7.89 -8.23 -6.23
C GLY A 237 -9.31 -7.66 -6.23
N PRO A 238 -9.66 -6.68 -5.37
CA PRO A 238 -11.01 -6.11 -5.35
C PRO A 238 -11.42 -5.33 -6.60
N LEU A 239 -10.47 -4.92 -7.47
CA LEU A 239 -10.77 -4.26 -8.74
C LEU A 239 -10.83 -5.29 -9.86
N SER A 240 -12.04 -5.58 -10.33
CA SER A 240 -12.28 -6.56 -11.39
C SER A 240 -11.65 -6.14 -12.73
N PRO A 241 -11.40 -7.07 -13.67
CA PRO A 241 -10.91 -6.74 -15.00
C PRO A 241 -11.82 -5.76 -15.77
N GLU A 242 -13.14 -5.89 -15.61
CA GLU A 242 -14.11 -5.00 -16.24
C GLU A 242 -14.05 -3.58 -15.67
N GLU A 243 -13.97 -3.45 -14.34
CA GLU A 243 -13.80 -2.14 -13.69
C GLU A 243 -12.46 -1.51 -14.06
N ARG A 244 -11.39 -2.31 -14.20
CA ARG A 244 -10.08 -1.84 -14.68
C ARG A 244 -10.18 -1.29 -16.10
N ALA A 245 -10.81 -2.02 -17.01
CA ALA A 245 -11.03 -1.55 -18.39
C ALA A 245 -11.88 -0.26 -18.43
N ARG A 246 -12.88 -0.14 -17.55
CA ARG A 246 -13.65 1.10 -17.39
C ARG A 246 -12.80 2.27 -16.89
N CYS A 247 -11.88 2.03 -15.96
CA CYS A 247 -10.96 3.05 -15.47
C CYS A 247 -9.98 3.51 -16.56
N GLU A 248 -9.39 2.55 -17.30
CA GLU A 248 -8.50 2.84 -18.42
C GLU A 248 -9.21 3.65 -19.52
N LEU A 249 -10.45 3.29 -19.85
CA LEU A 249 -11.27 4.04 -20.80
C LEU A 249 -11.60 5.46 -20.30
N ALA A 250 -11.90 5.63 -19.01
CA ALA A 250 -12.15 6.94 -18.43
C ALA A 250 -10.90 7.84 -18.51
N VAL A 251 -9.71 7.30 -18.23
CA VAL A 251 -8.44 8.03 -18.40
C VAL A 251 -8.25 8.49 -19.85
N GLN A 252 -8.39 7.58 -20.82
CA GLN A 252 -8.27 7.90 -22.25
C GLN A 252 -9.27 8.97 -22.69
N ARG A 253 -10.52 8.88 -22.22
CA ARG A 253 -11.57 9.87 -22.53
C ARG A 253 -11.26 11.24 -21.93
N VAL A 254 -10.75 11.31 -20.70
CA VAL A 254 -10.38 12.58 -20.07
C VAL A 254 -9.20 13.23 -20.80
N GLU A 255 -8.16 12.47 -21.15
CA GLU A 255 -7.02 12.97 -21.94
C GLU A 255 -7.46 13.48 -23.32
N ALA A 256 -8.26 12.70 -24.05
CA ALA A 256 -8.81 13.11 -25.35
C ALA A 256 -9.69 14.36 -25.23
N TYR A 257 -10.49 14.46 -24.16
CA TYR A 257 -11.32 15.61 -23.89
C TYR A 257 -10.49 16.88 -23.59
N GLU A 258 -9.40 16.77 -22.84
CA GLU A 258 -8.49 17.89 -22.58
C GLU A 258 -7.81 18.38 -23.86
N HIS A 259 -7.40 17.45 -24.73
CA HIS A 259 -6.85 17.79 -26.04
C HIS A 259 -7.87 18.55 -26.90
N LEU A 260 -9.12 18.07 -26.94
CA LEU A 260 -10.21 18.74 -27.62
C LEU A 260 -10.54 20.11 -27.02
N LEU A 261 -10.51 20.26 -25.69
CA LEU A 261 -10.73 21.55 -25.04
C LEU A 261 -9.69 22.59 -25.48
N ALA A 262 -8.43 22.20 -25.63
CA ALA A 262 -7.39 23.07 -26.16
C ALA A 262 -7.69 23.50 -27.61
N ALA A 263 -8.17 22.57 -28.44
CA ALA A 263 -8.57 22.87 -29.82
C ALA A 263 -9.80 23.79 -29.89
N LEU A 264 -10.82 23.56 -29.06
CA LEU A 264 -12.02 24.41 -28.98
C LEU A 264 -11.70 25.85 -28.59
N ARG A 265 -10.69 26.08 -27.74
CA ARG A 265 -10.23 27.44 -27.38
C ARG A 265 -9.58 28.18 -28.56
N SER A 266 -9.05 27.46 -29.54
CA SER A 266 -8.45 28.08 -30.73
C SER A 266 -9.47 28.55 -31.77
N ASP A 267 -10.71 28.07 -31.65
CA ASP A 267 -11.82 28.27 -32.60
C ASP A 267 -11.50 27.92 -34.07
N ASP A 268 -10.40 27.20 -34.32
CA ASP A 268 -10.00 26.73 -35.64
C ASP A 268 -10.74 25.42 -35.96
N PRO A 269 -11.59 25.40 -37.00
CA PRO A 269 -12.41 24.22 -37.29
C PRO A 269 -11.58 23.00 -37.70
N TYR A 270 -10.38 23.17 -38.28
CA TYR A 270 -9.49 22.04 -38.57
C TYR A 270 -8.90 21.44 -37.30
N LYS A 271 -8.43 22.28 -36.38
CA LYS A 271 -7.86 21.80 -35.10
C LYS A 271 -8.92 21.09 -34.26
N ILE A 272 -10.15 21.61 -34.24
CA ILE A 272 -11.26 20.99 -33.52
C ILE A 272 -11.52 19.57 -34.04
N LEU A 273 -11.64 19.39 -35.36
CA LEU A 273 -11.90 18.07 -35.94
C LEU A 273 -10.72 17.10 -35.84
N MET A 274 -9.47 17.59 -35.89
CA MET A 274 -8.29 16.74 -35.70
C MET A 274 -8.12 16.28 -34.25
N ALA A 275 -8.53 17.11 -33.29
CA ALA A 275 -8.50 16.75 -31.87
C ALA A 275 -9.71 15.92 -31.42
N TYR A 276 -10.77 15.85 -32.22
CA TYR A 276 -11.98 15.10 -31.89
C TYR A 276 -11.85 13.63 -32.26
N ASP A 277 -11.66 12.78 -31.25
CA ASP A 277 -11.78 11.33 -31.38
C ASP A 277 -13.24 10.91 -31.22
N GLU A 278 -13.87 10.52 -32.34
CA GLU A 278 -15.29 10.16 -32.38
C GLU A 278 -15.57 8.88 -31.57
N ASP A 279 -14.70 7.89 -31.63
CA ASP A 279 -14.90 6.59 -30.96
C ASP A 279 -14.81 6.74 -29.43
N LEU A 280 -13.89 7.58 -28.94
CA LEU A 280 -13.73 7.83 -27.50
C LEU A 280 -14.78 8.81 -26.96
N LEU A 281 -15.00 9.94 -27.64
CA LEU A 281 -15.71 11.08 -27.06
C LEU A 281 -17.21 11.12 -27.42
N ALA A 282 -17.65 10.54 -28.55
CA ALA A 282 -19.08 10.50 -28.86
C ALA A 282 -19.94 9.86 -27.75
N PRO A 283 -19.54 8.71 -27.15
CA PRO A 283 -20.27 8.09 -26.03
C PRO A 283 -19.99 8.74 -24.66
N SER A 284 -19.01 9.64 -24.55
CA SER A 284 -18.60 10.23 -23.26
C SER A 284 -19.60 11.27 -22.74
N GLN A 285 -19.76 11.33 -21.42
CA GLN A 285 -20.58 12.34 -20.75
C GLN A 285 -19.82 13.67 -20.52
N LEU A 286 -18.52 13.72 -20.82
CA LEU A 286 -17.67 14.90 -20.64
C LEU A 286 -18.05 16.05 -21.58
N LEU A 287 -18.60 15.72 -22.76
CA LEU A 287 -19.00 16.70 -23.76
C LEU A 287 -20.36 17.31 -23.45
N THR A 288 -20.37 18.61 -23.23
CA THR A 288 -21.61 19.39 -23.14
C THR A 288 -22.32 19.46 -24.51
N PRO A 289 -23.65 19.68 -24.53
CA PRO A 289 -24.38 19.86 -25.79
C PRO A 289 -23.82 21.00 -26.66
N ALA A 290 -23.36 22.10 -26.04
CA ALA A 290 -22.75 23.22 -26.75
C ALA A 290 -21.44 22.83 -27.43
N GLN A 291 -20.59 22.02 -26.77
CA GLN A 291 -19.35 21.50 -27.36
C GLN A 291 -19.64 20.55 -28.51
N ARG A 292 -20.60 19.63 -28.35
CA ARG A 292 -21.05 18.73 -29.44
C ARG A 292 -21.52 19.52 -30.66
N ARG A 293 -22.33 20.55 -30.43
CA ARG A 293 -22.76 21.48 -31.49
C ARG A 293 -21.59 22.19 -32.15
N ARG A 294 -20.62 22.70 -31.39
CA ARG A 294 -19.45 23.39 -31.96
C ARG A 294 -18.58 22.48 -32.82
N ILE A 295 -18.45 21.20 -32.45
CA ILE A 295 -17.73 20.18 -33.24
C ILE A 295 -18.46 19.93 -34.57
N GLU A 296 -19.79 19.83 -34.54
CA GLU A 296 -20.59 19.66 -35.75
C GLU A 296 -20.53 20.91 -36.65
N GLU A 297 -20.57 22.11 -36.05
CA GLU A 297 -20.33 23.38 -36.77
C GLU A 297 -18.95 23.39 -37.44
N ALA A 298 -17.90 22.92 -36.74
CA ALA A 298 -16.56 22.78 -37.31
C ALA A 298 -16.54 21.80 -38.49
N ARG A 299 -17.33 20.71 -38.43
CA ARG A 299 -17.49 19.74 -39.53
C ARG A 299 -18.03 20.40 -40.79
N TYR A 300 -19.12 21.16 -40.69
CA TYR A 300 -19.66 21.93 -41.83
C TYR A 300 -18.67 22.99 -42.34
N GLN A 301 -17.99 23.71 -41.44
CA GLN A 301 -17.00 24.71 -41.80
C GLN A 301 -15.81 24.11 -42.59
N VAL A 302 -15.28 22.96 -42.16
CA VAL A 302 -14.19 22.27 -42.88
C VAL A 302 -14.63 21.77 -44.25
N ILE A 303 -15.87 21.26 -44.39
CA ILE A 303 -16.41 20.85 -45.70
C ILE A 303 -16.43 22.04 -46.66
N LEU A 304 -16.93 23.21 -46.22
CA LEU A 304 -16.95 24.42 -47.04
C LEU A 304 -15.53 24.89 -47.41
N ILE A 305 -14.59 24.91 -46.46
CA ILE A 305 -13.20 25.33 -46.75
C ILE A 305 -12.55 24.38 -47.77
N LYS A 306 -12.75 23.06 -47.63
CA LYS A 306 -12.24 22.07 -48.61
C LYS A 306 -12.87 22.27 -49.98
N ALA A 307 -14.17 22.54 -50.05
CA ALA A 307 -14.85 22.83 -51.32
C ALA A 307 -14.29 24.09 -51.98
N CYS A 308 -14.10 25.18 -51.22
CA CYS A 308 -13.52 26.43 -51.74
C CYS A 308 -12.10 26.21 -52.28
N LYS A 309 -11.26 25.43 -51.58
CA LYS A 309 -9.90 25.07 -52.04
C LYS A 309 -9.91 24.23 -53.31
N SER A 310 -10.97 23.48 -53.59
CA SER A 310 -11.07 22.67 -54.80
C SER A 310 -11.44 23.49 -56.04
N GLY A 311 -12.01 24.69 -55.88
CA GLY A 311 -12.53 25.52 -56.97
C GLY A 311 -13.79 24.96 -57.67
N ASP A 312 -14.29 23.80 -57.24
CA ASP A 312 -15.50 23.18 -57.81
C ASP A 312 -16.75 23.93 -57.32
N VAL A 313 -17.37 24.66 -58.23
CA VAL A 313 -18.56 25.50 -58.01
C VAL A 313 -19.71 24.71 -57.37
N LEU A 314 -19.95 23.48 -57.82
CA LEU A 314 -21.07 22.67 -57.32
C LEU A 314 -20.79 22.20 -55.90
N ARG A 315 -19.56 21.76 -55.62
CA ARG A 315 -19.17 21.38 -54.25
C ARG A 315 -19.24 22.56 -53.29
N ILE A 316 -18.85 23.77 -53.72
CA ILE A 316 -18.96 24.99 -52.91
C ILE A 316 -20.42 25.29 -52.60
N ALA A 317 -21.28 25.27 -53.61
CA ALA A 317 -22.71 25.53 -53.43
C ALA A 317 -23.37 24.49 -52.52
N ASP A 318 -23.08 23.20 -52.69
CA ASP A 318 -23.62 22.13 -51.85
C ASP A 318 -23.15 22.24 -50.39
N ALA A 319 -21.86 22.49 -50.18
CA ALA A 319 -21.30 22.71 -48.85
C ALA A 319 -21.92 23.94 -48.17
N TYR A 320 -22.13 25.02 -48.92
CA TYR A 320 -22.76 26.24 -48.40
C TYR A 320 -24.24 26.01 -48.07
N ARG A 321 -25.00 25.33 -48.93
CA ARG A 321 -26.41 24.96 -48.66
C ARG A 321 -26.51 24.11 -47.39
N ALA A 322 -25.63 23.12 -47.20
CA ALA A 322 -25.60 22.29 -46.00
C ALA A 322 -25.28 23.12 -44.74
N LEU A 323 -24.31 24.03 -44.83
CA LEU A 323 -23.91 24.93 -43.74
C LEU A 323 -25.05 25.87 -43.31
N VAL A 324 -25.76 26.46 -44.28
CA VAL A 324 -26.94 27.32 -44.03
C VAL A 324 -28.09 26.51 -43.44
N ALA A 325 -28.38 25.33 -43.96
CA ALA A 325 -29.43 24.45 -43.42
C ALA A 325 -29.16 24.08 -41.96
N ALA A 326 -27.88 23.89 -41.60
CA ALA A 326 -27.44 23.63 -40.23
C ALA A 326 -27.34 24.89 -39.34
N HIS A 327 -27.67 26.08 -39.86
CA HIS A 327 -27.63 27.37 -39.14
C HIS A 327 -26.24 27.69 -38.58
N VAL A 328 -25.19 27.35 -39.33
CA VAL A 328 -23.79 27.54 -38.95
C VAL A 328 -23.24 28.80 -39.63
N SER A 329 -22.30 29.49 -38.98
CA SER A 329 -21.64 30.66 -39.56
C SER A 329 -20.55 30.26 -40.56
N VAL A 330 -20.37 31.07 -41.61
CA VAL A 330 -19.27 30.90 -42.57
C VAL A 330 -17.94 31.15 -41.84
N PRO A 331 -16.95 30.26 -41.98
CA PRO A 331 -15.69 30.38 -41.27
C PRO A 331 -14.89 31.58 -41.76
N ALA A 332 -14.13 32.20 -40.85
CA ALA A 332 -13.28 33.33 -41.18
C ALA A 332 -12.25 32.97 -42.28
N GLY A 333 -11.99 33.91 -43.18
CA GLY A 333 -11.04 33.75 -44.29
C GLY A 333 -11.60 33.04 -45.53
N VAL A 334 -12.85 32.58 -45.50
CA VAL A 334 -13.55 32.17 -46.73
C VAL A 334 -14.08 33.40 -47.46
N ASP A 335 -13.79 33.49 -48.76
CA ASP A 335 -14.34 34.53 -49.63
C ASP A 335 -15.85 34.32 -49.83
N MET A 336 -16.64 35.07 -49.07
CA MET A 336 -18.10 35.01 -49.11
C MET A 336 -18.65 35.39 -50.49
N GLU A 337 -17.99 36.27 -51.23
CA GLU A 337 -18.46 36.67 -52.56
C GLU A 337 -18.35 35.50 -53.54
N ALA A 338 -17.22 34.77 -53.49
CA ALA A 338 -17.02 33.56 -54.27
C ALA A 338 -18.03 32.46 -53.92
N VAL A 339 -18.32 32.27 -52.63
CA VAL A 339 -19.33 31.28 -52.18
C VAL A 339 -20.73 31.64 -52.66
N LEU A 340 -21.14 32.91 -52.53
CA LEU A 340 -22.44 33.39 -52.99
C LEU A 340 -22.56 33.34 -54.52
N ALA A 341 -21.48 33.64 -55.24
CA ALA A 341 -21.42 33.46 -56.68
C ALA A 341 -21.63 31.97 -57.03
N ALA A 342 -20.87 31.06 -56.41
CA ALA A 342 -21.02 29.64 -56.65
C ALA A 342 -22.44 29.12 -56.37
N SER A 343 -23.08 29.56 -55.29
CA SER A 343 -24.48 29.25 -54.99
C SER A 343 -25.43 29.72 -56.10
N ARG A 344 -25.31 30.98 -56.56
CA ARG A 344 -26.13 31.50 -57.66
C ARG A 344 -25.93 30.72 -58.96
N HIS A 345 -24.71 30.24 -59.22
CA HIS A 345 -24.40 29.48 -60.42
C HIS A 345 -25.02 28.08 -60.37
N ALA A 346 -24.95 27.42 -59.20
CA ALA A 346 -25.62 26.14 -58.97
C ALA A 346 -27.13 26.27 -59.13
N ASP A 347 -27.75 27.32 -58.57
CA ASP A 347 -29.19 27.57 -58.73
C ASP A 347 -29.59 27.80 -60.20
N LEU A 348 -28.77 28.53 -60.96
CA LEU A 348 -28.99 28.74 -62.39
C LEU A 348 -28.87 27.43 -63.20
N LEU A 349 -27.91 26.57 -62.83
CA LEU A 349 -27.74 25.26 -63.44
C LEU A 349 -28.91 24.33 -63.11
N ASP A 350 -29.39 24.33 -61.86
CA ASP A 350 -30.55 23.55 -61.42
C ASP A 350 -31.82 24.02 -62.17
N GLN A 351 -32.04 25.32 -62.33
CA GLN A 351 -33.13 25.88 -63.14
C GLN A 351 -33.04 25.44 -64.60
N PHE A 352 -31.85 25.51 -65.21
CA PHE A 352 -31.63 25.05 -66.58
C PHE A 352 -31.92 23.56 -66.73
N ARG A 353 -31.48 22.73 -65.79
CA ARG A 353 -31.73 21.27 -65.81
C ARG A 353 -33.20 20.93 -65.64
N ARG A 354 -33.93 21.63 -64.76
CA ARG A 354 -35.40 21.47 -64.66
C ARG A 354 -36.11 21.85 -65.96
N ALA A 355 -35.71 22.94 -66.61
CA ALA A 355 -36.27 23.32 -67.91
C ALA A 355 -35.99 22.30 -69.03
N LEU A 356 -34.96 21.45 -68.88
CA LEU A 356 -34.69 20.34 -69.79
C LEU A 356 -35.60 19.13 -69.56
N GLU A 357 -36.24 19.00 -68.40
CA GLU A 357 -37.12 17.88 -68.08
C GLU A 357 -38.35 17.86 -69.00
N PRO A 358 -38.76 16.69 -69.54
CA PRO A 358 -39.82 16.62 -70.54
C PRO A 358 -41.16 17.22 -70.10
N ALA A 359 -41.46 17.17 -68.81
CA ALA A 359 -42.72 17.65 -68.24
C ALA A 359 -42.83 19.18 -68.20
N GLU A 360 -41.70 19.89 -68.09
CA GLU A 360 -41.64 21.35 -67.91
C GLU A 360 -40.94 22.05 -69.09
N ARG A 361 -40.81 21.35 -70.23
CA ARG A 361 -39.93 21.76 -71.30
C ARG A 361 -40.38 23.04 -72.00
N ASN A 362 -39.78 24.16 -71.62
CA ASN A 362 -39.87 25.43 -72.30
C ASN A 362 -38.58 25.70 -73.09
N ASP A 363 -38.61 25.47 -74.40
CA ASP A 363 -37.41 25.61 -75.23
C ASP A 363 -36.80 27.03 -75.18
N GLU A 364 -37.61 28.08 -75.01
CA GLU A 364 -37.14 29.48 -74.90
C GLU A 364 -36.32 29.67 -73.63
N GLU A 365 -36.82 29.14 -72.51
CA GLU A 365 -36.14 29.19 -71.22
C GLU A 365 -34.87 28.34 -71.21
N VAL A 366 -34.89 27.16 -71.83
CA VAL A 366 -33.69 26.31 -72.02
C VAL A 366 -32.60 27.07 -72.78
N VAL A 367 -32.93 27.74 -73.88
CA VAL A 367 -31.94 28.51 -74.65
C VAL A 367 -31.45 29.71 -73.85
N ARG A 368 -32.35 30.47 -73.22
CA ARG A 368 -31.99 31.65 -72.41
C ARG A 368 -31.06 31.30 -71.25
N LEU A 369 -31.42 30.32 -70.44
CA LEU A 369 -30.62 29.89 -69.28
C LEU A 369 -29.33 29.22 -69.73
N GLY A 370 -29.38 28.39 -70.78
CA GLY A 370 -28.22 27.71 -71.34
C GLY A 370 -27.19 28.67 -71.94
N GLU A 371 -27.62 29.69 -72.68
CA GLU A 371 -26.72 30.73 -73.23
C GLU A 371 -26.08 31.55 -72.11
N ARG A 372 -26.86 31.91 -71.08
CA ARG A 372 -26.33 32.60 -69.89
C ARG A 372 -25.29 31.75 -69.16
N LEU A 373 -25.55 30.47 -68.94
CA LEU A 373 -24.59 29.53 -68.35
C LEU A 373 -23.35 29.36 -69.25
N SER A 374 -23.52 29.25 -70.57
CA SER A 374 -22.40 29.09 -71.51
C SER A 374 -21.51 30.32 -71.59
N GLN A 375 -22.07 31.52 -71.41
CA GLN A 375 -21.31 32.78 -71.40
C GLN A 375 -20.52 32.93 -70.10
N LEU A 376 -21.14 32.59 -68.98
CA LEU A 376 -20.56 32.86 -67.66
C LEU A 376 -19.65 31.71 -67.18
N TRP A 377 -20.06 30.46 -67.38
CA TRP A 377 -19.37 29.25 -66.90
C TRP A 377 -19.51 28.07 -67.89
N PRO A 378 -18.81 28.12 -69.04
CA PRO A 378 -18.91 27.10 -70.07
C PRO A 378 -18.54 25.69 -69.57
N ASP A 379 -17.70 25.59 -68.54
CA ASP A 379 -17.19 24.34 -67.98
C ASP A 379 -18.22 23.58 -67.13
N LEU A 380 -19.27 24.25 -66.64
CA LEU A 380 -20.35 23.61 -65.87
C LEU A 380 -21.36 22.86 -66.74
N LEU A 381 -21.42 23.19 -68.04
CA LEU A 381 -22.33 22.55 -68.98
C LEU A 381 -21.71 21.27 -69.54
N THR A 382 -22.36 20.14 -69.32
CA THR A 382 -21.96 18.88 -69.94
C THR A 382 -22.20 18.91 -71.45
N ASP A 383 -21.55 18.03 -72.22
CA ASP A 383 -21.85 17.93 -73.65
C ASP A 383 -23.29 17.52 -73.94
N ALA A 384 -23.92 16.78 -73.02
CA ALA A 384 -25.33 16.46 -73.10
C ALA A 384 -26.19 17.73 -72.97
N ASP A 385 -25.89 18.60 -72.01
CA ASP A 385 -26.54 19.90 -71.81
C ASP A 385 -26.41 20.76 -73.07
N ARG A 386 -25.18 20.88 -73.60
CA ARG A 386 -24.89 21.64 -74.82
C ARG A 386 -25.63 21.08 -76.04
N ARG A 387 -25.80 19.75 -76.14
CA ARG A 387 -26.59 19.12 -77.21
C ARG A 387 -28.09 19.41 -77.05
N GLN A 388 -28.63 19.31 -75.84
CA GLN A 388 -30.04 19.60 -75.59
C GLN A 388 -30.36 21.08 -75.83
N MET A 389 -29.48 22.00 -75.43
CA MET A 389 -29.58 23.42 -75.73
C MET A 389 -29.60 23.69 -77.24
N ARG A 390 -28.71 23.06 -78.02
CA ARG A 390 -28.71 23.15 -79.49
C ARG A 390 -30.03 22.64 -80.11
N ARG A 391 -30.58 21.54 -79.60
CA ARG A 391 -31.87 21.00 -80.04
C ARG A 391 -33.03 21.95 -79.73
N ALA A 392 -33.06 22.53 -78.52
CA ALA A 392 -34.05 23.54 -78.15
C ALA A 392 -33.97 24.78 -79.07
N ARG A 393 -32.77 25.28 -79.33
CA ARG A 393 -32.55 26.41 -80.26
C ARG A 393 -33.03 26.13 -81.69
N MET A 394 -32.80 24.92 -82.20
CA MET A 394 -33.32 24.51 -83.51
C MET A 394 -34.86 24.48 -83.54
N ARG A 395 -35.50 23.99 -82.48
CA ARG A 395 -36.98 23.93 -82.39
C ARG A 395 -37.61 25.32 -82.27
N LEU A 396 -37.03 26.23 -81.49
CA LEU A 396 -37.48 27.62 -81.44
C LEU A 396 -37.36 28.30 -82.81
N GLY A 397 -36.20 28.15 -83.47
CA GLY A 397 -35.96 28.72 -84.79
C GLY A 397 -36.96 28.21 -85.84
N ALA A 398 -37.38 26.94 -85.75
CA ALA A 398 -38.44 26.38 -86.59
C ALA A 398 -39.82 26.96 -86.26
N ARG A 399 -40.15 27.18 -84.98
CA ARG A 399 -41.41 27.80 -84.54
C ARG A 399 -41.53 29.27 -84.96
N THR A 400 -40.44 30.04 -84.99
CA THR A 400 -40.46 31.45 -85.44
C THR A 400 -40.55 31.62 -86.96
N ARG A 401 -40.38 30.54 -87.75
CA ARG A 401 -40.48 30.55 -89.23
C ARG A 401 -41.83 30.02 -89.75
N LEU A 402 -42.58 29.35 -88.88
CA LEU A 402 -43.98 28.96 -89.09
C LEU A 402 -44.87 30.10 -88.59
#